data_AF-A0A7Y0AQU6-F1
#
_entry.id   AF-A0A7Y0AQU6-F1
#
_cell.length_a   1.000
_cell.length_b   1.000
_cell.length_c   1.000
_cell.angle_alpha   90.00
_cell.angle_beta   90.00
_cell.angle_gamma   90.00
#
_symmetry.space_group_name_H-M   'P 1'
#
loop_
_entity.id
_entity.type
_entity.pdbx_description
1 polymer ?
#
loop_
_entity_poly.entity_id
_entity_poly.type
_entity_poly.pdbx_seq_one_letter_code
_entity_poly.pdbx_strand_id
1 'polypeptide(L)'
;MSLIFIALDQPDNAVLLDDDMFLEKYTDTDFEGFYPFESIFMDKDNINNFLNFIFMERVDIHVIEEKNNKVLIDLSVYKSKFLDPDKLINVYFDWLSLSSRENMMSEYGNMICALGYLKRNSNKQNLYLIIE
;
A
#
# COMPACT_ATOMS: atom_id res chain seq x y z
N MET A 1 4.12 -2.08 12.05
CA MET A 1 3.16 -1.03 11.63
C MET A 1 2.32 -1.60 10.51
N SER A 2 1.05 -1.24 10.44
CA SER A 2 0.15 -1.57 9.35
C SER A 2 0.28 -0.49 8.28
N LEU A 3 0.33 -0.93 7.03
CA LEU A 3 0.35 -0.11 5.82
C LEU A 3 -0.93 -0.44 5.05
N ILE A 4 -1.85 0.52 4.99
CA ILE A 4 -3.14 0.34 4.31
C ILE A 4 -3.11 1.12 3.00
N PHE A 5 -3.14 0.39 1.89
CA PHE A 5 -3.28 0.95 0.55
C PHE A 5 -4.76 1.11 0.21
N ILE A 6 -5.14 2.31 -0.24
CA ILE A 6 -6.50 2.59 -0.68
C ILE A 6 -6.53 3.52 -1.88
N ALA A 7 -7.25 3.12 -2.93
CA ALA A 7 -7.33 3.82 -4.19
C ALA A 7 -8.76 4.31 -4.44
N LEU A 8 -8.91 5.59 -4.76
CA LEU A 8 -10.21 6.28 -4.79
C LEU A 8 -10.38 7.11 -6.06
N ASP A 9 -11.61 7.20 -6.56
CA ASP A 9 -11.93 8.09 -7.69
C ASP A 9 -11.96 9.56 -7.29
N GLN A 10 -12.22 9.86 -6.01
CA GLN A 10 -12.23 11.20 -5.44
C GLN A 10 -11.53 11.17 -4.06
N PRO A 11 -10.87 12.26 -3.63
CA PRO A 11 -10.29 12.36 -2.29
C PRO A 11 -11.34 12.22 -1.19
N ASP A 12 -10.98 11.57 -0.08
CA ASP A 12 -11.87 11.37 1.06
C ASP A 12 -11.15 11.38 2.42
N ASN A 13 -10.18 12.28 2.55
CA ASN A 13 -9.20 12.30 3.64
C ASN A 13 -9.84 12.28 5.05
N ALA A 14 -10.99 12.96 5.21
CA ALA A 14 -11.72 13.02 6.47
C ALA A 14 -12.24 11.65 6.94
N VAL A 15 -12.62 10.78 6.00
CA VAL A 15 -13.03 9.40 6.29
C VAL A 15 -11.81 8.51 6.49
N LEU A 16 -10.74 8.71 5.73
CA LEU A 16 -9.57 7.83 5.74
C LEU A 16 -8.83 7.77 7.09
N LEU A 17 -8.93 8.83 7.89
CA LEU A 17 -8.27 8.94 9.20
C LEU A 17 -9.23 8.82 10.38
N ASP A 18 -10.49 8.44 10.13
CA ASP A 18 -11.50 8.22 11.17
C ASP A 18 -11.91 6.75 11.17
N ASP A 19 -11.61 6.02 12.25
CA ASP A 19 -11.78 4.56 12.30
C ASP A 19 -13.21 4.12 12.06
N ASP A 20 -14.17 4.78 12.71
CA ASP A 20 -15.58 4.42 12.63
C ASP A 20 -16.10 4.67 11.20
N MET A 21 -15.75 5.82 10.62
CA MET A 21 -16.16 6.16 9.25
C MET A 21 -15.45 5.29 8.21
N PHE A 22 -14.16 4.96 8.42
CA PHE A 22 -13.40 4.09 7.53
C PHE A 22 -14.01 2.69 7.50
N LEU A 23 -14.33 2.13 8.67
CA LEU A 23 -14.98 0.83 8.77
C LEU A 23 -16.34 0.85 8.07
N GLU A 24 -17.19 1.84 8.37
CA GLU A 24 -18.51 1.94 7.75
C GLU A 24 -18.45 2.01 6.21
N LYS A 25 -17.45 2.71 5.65
CA LYS A 25 -17.39 2.99 4.22
C LYS A 25 -16.58 1.97 3.41
N TYR A 26 -15.55 1.37 4.01
CA TYR A 26 -14.52 0.65 3.27
C TYR A 26 -14.34 -0.81 3.70
N THR A 27 -15.23 -1.39 4.52
CA THR A 27 -15.18 -2.84 4.84
C THR A 27 -16.15 -3.69 4.03
N ASP A 28 -16.93 -3.12 3.13
CA ASP A 28 -17.77 -3.91 2.24
C ASP A 28 -16.96 -4.38 1.02
N THR A 29 -17.04 -5.66 0.69
CA THR A 29 -16.38 -6.19 -0.50
C THR A 29 -17.12 -5.77 -1.76
N ASP A 30 -16.37 -5.60 -2.85
CA ASP A 30 -16.96 -5.44 -4.17
C ASP A 30 -17.64 -6.73 -4.67
N PHE A 31 -18.17 -6.68 -5.90
CA PHE A 31 -18.86 -7.81 -6.52
C PHE A 31 -17.96 -9.01 -6.81
N GLU A 32 -16.64 -8.84 -6.80
CA GLU A 32 -15.64 -9.91 -6.96
C GLU A 32 -15.15 -10.45 -5.61
N GLY A 33 -15.65 -9.89 -4.50
CA GLY A 33 -15.28 -10.29 -3.14
C GLY A 33 -13.99 -9.65 -2.63
N PHE A 34 -13.49 -8.59 -3.26
CA PHE A 34 -12.31 -7.85 -2.79
C PHE A 34 -12.71 -6.66 -1.92
N TYR A 35 -11.99 -6.46 -0.83
CA TYR A 35 -12.07 -5.21 -0.07
C TYR A 35 -11.53 -4.04 -0.90
N PRO A 36 -12.04 -2.81 -0.68
CA PRO A 36 -11.59 -1.61 -1.37
C PRO A 36 -10.21 -1.13 -0.91
N PHE A 37 -9.59 -1.79 0.06
CA PHE A 37 -8.23 -1.53 0.52
C PHE A 37 -7.43 -2.83 0.65
N GLU A 38 -6.11 -2.71 0.78
CA GLU A 38 -5.21 -3.81 1.11
C GLU A 38 -4.31 -3.40 2.28
N SER A 39 -4.09 -4.31 3.23
CA SER A 39 -3.27 -4.05 4.42
C SER A 39 -2.11 -5.02 4.49
N ILE A 40 -0.92 -4.49 4.78
CA ILE A 40 0.27 -5.29 5.03
C ILE A 40 0.97 -4.84 6.31
N PHE A 41 1.70 -5.77 6.92
CA PHE A 41 2.53 -5.45 8.08
C PHE A 41 3.99 -5.21 7.68
N MET A 42 4.55 -4.12 8.19
CA MET A 42 5.93 -3.74 7.93
C MET A 42 6.60 -3.10 9.15
N ASP A 43 7.90 -3.34 9.29
CA ASP A 43 8.72 -2.63 10.27
C ASP A 43 8.94 -1.19 9.81
N LYS A 44 8.90 -0.26 10.76
CA LYS A 44 9.04 1.18 10.49
C LYS A 44 10.27 1.50 9.63
N ASP A 45 11.38 0.86 9.93
CA ASP A 45 12.68 1.11 9.28
C ASP A 45 12.69 0.67 7.80
N ASN A 46 11.77 -0.22 7.41
CA ASN A 46 11.70 -0.77 6.06
C ASN A 46 10.62 -0.12 5.17
N ILE A 47 9.80 0.78 5.69
CA ILE A 47 8.71 1.41 4.93
C ILE A 47 9.24 2.11 3.67
N ASN A 48 10.25 2.96 3.80
CA ASN A 48 10.82 3.69 2.66
C ASN A 48 11.43 2.74 1.62
N ASN A 49 12.18 1.74 2.10
CA ASN A 49 12.78 0.71 1.27
C ASN A 49 11.72 -0.07 0.49
N PHE A 50 10.61 -0.41 1.15
CA PHE A 50 9.50 -1.11 0.53
C PHE A 50 8.79 -0.26 -0.51
N LEU A 51 8.46 0.99 -0.20
CA LEU A 51 7.84 1.90 -1.16
C LEU A 51 8.74 2.07 -2.39
N ASN A 52 10.04 2.28 -2.19
CA ASN A 52 10.98 2.38 -3.31
C ASN A 52 11.04 1.10 -4.15
N PHE A 53 10.98 -0.05 -3.48
CA PHE A 53 11.00 -1.35 -4.14
C PHE A 53 9.74 -1.60 -4.97
N ILE A 54 8.55 -1.41 -4.38
CA ILE A 54 7.28 -1.68 -5.09
C ILE A 54 7.03 -0.66 -6.20
N PHE A 55 7.42 0.60 -6.03
CA PHE A 55 7.22 1.64 -7.05
C PHE A 55 8.39 1.76 -8.04
N MET A 56 9.44 0.93 -7.85
CA MET A 56 10.62 0.87 -8.73
C MET A 56 11.32 2.22 -8.97
N GLU A 57 11.12 3.18 -8.07
CA GLU A 57 11.75 4.49 -8.10
C GLU A 57 11.84 5.04 -6.68
N ARG A 58 12.59 6.12 -6.49
CA ARG A 58 12.62 6.81 -5.20
C ARG A 58 11.26 7.46 -4.96
N VAL A 59 10.57 7.03 -3.90
CA VAL A 59 9.32 7.60 -3.45
C VAL A 59 9.61 8.77 -2.51
N ASP A 60 9.24 9.96 -2.95
CA ASP A 60 9.14 11.12 -2.09
C ASP A 60 7.78 11.10 -1.38
N ILE A 61 7.82 10.94 -0.06
CA ILE A 61 6.63 10.86 0.79
C ILE A 61 6.01 12.25 0.95
N HIS A 62 4.81 12.41 0.41
CA HIS A 62 3.98 13.59 0.64
C HIS A 62 2.90 13.29 1.68
N VAL A 63 3.14 13.72 2.92
CA VAL A 63 2.14 13.62 3.99
C VAL A 63 1.04 14.64 3.74
N ILE A 64 -0.19 14.16 3.62
CA ILE A 64 -1.39 14.98 3.49
C ILE A 64 -1.84 15.45 4.88
N GLU A 65 -1.96 14.51 5.81
CA GLU A 65 -2.54 14.73 7.13
C GLU A 65 -2.02 13.69 8.14
N GLU A 66 -1.94 14.08 9.40
CA GLU A 66 -1.63 13.19 10.52
C GLU A 66 -2.68 13.39 11.62
N LYS A 67 -3.34 12.30 12.04
CA LYS A 67 -4.41 12.32 13.05
C LYS A 67 -4.43 10.98 13.78
N ASN A 68 -4.58 11.00 15.11
CA ASN A 68 -4.75 9.79 15.93
C ASN A 68 -3.68 8.70 15.71
N ASN A 69 -2.40 9.07 15.63
CA ASN A 69 -1.26 8.19 15.30
C ASN A 69 -1.30 7.56 13.90
N LYS A 70 -2.18 8.04 13.02
CA LYS A 70 -2.24 7.65 11.62
C LYS A 70 -1.67 8.74 10.74
N VAL A 71 -0.92 8.35 9.73
CA VAL A 71 -0.36 9.25 8.72
C VAL A 71 -0.98 8.92 7.37
N LEU A 72 -1.59 9.91 6.72
CA LEU A 72 -2.11 9.80 5.36
C LEU A 72 -1.08 10.34 4.36
N ILE A 73 -0.68 9.50 3.41
CA ILE A 73 0.31 9.82 2.37
C ILE A 73 -0.35 9.73 1.00
N ASP A 74 -0.09 10.73 0.15
CA ASP A 74 -0.44 10.67 -1.28
C ASP A 74 0.62 9.90 -2.07
N LEU A 75 0.20 8.84 -2.76
CA LEU A 75 1.03 8.06 -3.67
C LEU A 75 0.49 8.08 -5.10
N SER A 76 -0.46 8.96 -5.42
CA SER A 76 -1.15 9.01 -6.72
C SER A 76 -0.19 9.17 -7.89
N VAL A 77 0.93 9.89 -7.69
CA VAL A 77 1.98 10.08 -8.70
C VAL A 77 2.72 8.79 -9.09
N TYR A 78 2.69 7.76 -8.22
CA TYR A 78 3.37 6.47 -8.43
C TYR A 78 2.42 5.36 -8.89
N LYS A 79 1.10 5.62 -8.96
CA LYS A 79 0.07 4.60 -9.23
C LYS A 79 0.24 3.87 -10.57
N SER A 80 0.92 4.46 -11.55
CA SER A 80 1.21 3.85 -12.86
C SER A 80 2.59 3.18 -12.95
N LYS A 81 3.40 3.29 -11.90
CA LYS A 81 4.79 2.85 -11.86
C LYS A 81 5.00 1.97 -10.64
N PHE A 82 4.59 0.71 -10.77
CA PHE A 82 4.84 -0.29 -9.74
C PHE A 82 5.28 -1.60 -10.38
N LEU A 83 5.94 -2.43 -9.56
CA LEU A 83 6.41 -3.75 -9.92
C LEU A 83 5.21 -4.63 -10.28
N ASP A 84 5.23 -5.21 -11.49
CA ASP A 84 4.21 -6.18 -11.87
C ASP A 84 4.23 -7.37 -10.88
N PRO A 85 3.10 -7.74 -10.25
CA PRO A 85 3.03 -8.90 -9.36
C PRO A 85 3.71 -10.16 -9.92
N ASP A 86 3.55 -10.40 -11.23
CA ASP A 86 4.09 -11.58 -11.91
C ASP A 86 5.64 -11.56 -12.00
N LYS A 87 6.26 -10.40 -11.77
CA LYS A 87 7.72 -10.21 -11.78
C LYS A 87 8.34 -10.25 -10.39
N LEU A 88 7.55 -10.23 -9.31
CA LEU A 88 8.07 -10.20 -7.94
C LEU A 88 9.03 -11.35 -7.66
N ILE A 89 8.72 -12.57 -8.11
CA ILE A 89 9.56 -13.74 -7.92
C ILE A 89 11.01 -13.54 -8.41
N ASN A 90 11.21 -12.72 -9.44
CA ASN A 90 12.51 -12.49 -10.05
C ASN A 90 13.36 -11.50 -9.26
N VAL A 91 12.73 -10.60 -8.50
CA VAL A 91 13.40 -9.49 -7.78
C VAL A 91 13.25 -9.60 -6.27
N TYR A 92 12.57 -10.64 -5.76
CA TYR A 92 12.33 -10.81 -4.34
C TYR A 92 13.64 -11.02 -3.54
N PHE A 93 14.64 -11.68 -4.13
CA PHE A 93 15.95 -11.80 -3.48
C PHE A 93 16.70 -10.45 -3.36
N ASP A 94 16.44 -9.50 -4.27
CA ASP A 94 16.96 -8.14 -4.14
C ASP A 94 16.30 -7.42 -2.97
N TRP A 95 14.99 -7.63 -2.78
CA TRP A 95 14.28 -7.15 -1.59
C TRP A 95 14.85 -7.70 -0.29
N LEU A 96 15.08 -9.01 -0.20
CA LEU A 96 15.64 -9.63 1.01
C LEU A 96 17.02 -9.04 1.36
N SER A 97 17.84 -8.80 0.33
CA SER A 97 19.15 -8.18 0.48
C SER A 97 19.05 -6.73 0.96
N LEU A 98 18.09 -5.96 0.44
CA LEU A 98 17.86 -4.56 0.78
C LEU A 98 17.27 -4.39 2.20
N SER A 99 16.31 -5.24 2.56
CA SER A 99 15.59 -5.18 3.83
C SER A 99 16.32 -5.86 4.99
N SER A 100 17.38 -6.63 4.71
CA SER A 100 18.08 -7.49 5.66
C SER A 100 17.15 -8.50 6.36
N ARG A 101 16.05 -8.90 5.69
CA ARG A 101 15.06 -9.84 6.21
C ARG A 101 15.32 -11.26 5.74
N GLU A 102 14.86 -12.21 6.54
CA GLU A 102 14.85 -13.62 6.17
C GLU A 102 13.73 -13.90 5.16
N ASN A 103 13.94 -14.90 4.31
CA ASN A 103 12.92 -15.34 3.36
C ASN A 103 11.74 -15.97 4.10
N MET A 104 10.69 -15.18 4.34
CA MET A 104 9.42 -15.66 4.90
C MET A 104 8.32 -15.66 3.85
N MET A 105 7.57 -16.76 3.78
CA MET A 105 6.41 -16.89 2.88
C MET A 105 5.35 -15.81 3.13
N SER A 106 5.19 -15.38 4.39
CA SER A 106 4.26 -14.32 4.78
C SER A 106 4.61 -12.96 4.16
N GLU A 107 5.91 -12.63 4.12
CA GLU A 107 6.38 -11.38 3.53
C GLU A 107 6.18 -11.36 2.02
N TYR A 108 6.56 -12.44 1.35
CA TYR A 108 6.29 -12.60 -0.08
C TYR A 108 4.78 -12.48 -0.39
N GLY A 109 3.94 -13.16 0.41
CA GLY A 109 2.48 -13.09 0.30
C GLY A 109 1.95 -11.66 0.43
N ASN A 110 2.39 -10.92 1.46
CA ASN A 110 2.00 -9.53 1.67
C ASN A 110 2.35 -8.65 0.47
N MET A 111 3.55 -8.83 -0.10
CA MET A 111 3.97 -8.07 -1.28
C MET A 111 3.11 -8.40 -2.50
N ILE A 112 2.82 -9.67 -2.74
CA ILE A 112 1.90 -10.06 -3.82
C ILE A 112 0.53 -9.43 -3.64
N CYS A 113 -0.02 -9.44 -2.43
CA CYS A 113 -1.32 -8.84 -2.15
C CYS A 113 -1.31 -7.34 -2.45
N ALA A 114 -0.31 -6.60 -1.96
CA ALA A 114 -0.16 -5.17 -2.22
C ALA A 114 -0.03 -4.87 -3.73
N LEU A 115 0.86 -5.57 -4.45
CA LEU A 115 1.03 -5.37 -5.90
C LEU A 115 -0.24 -5.76 -6.67
N GLY A 116 -0.92 -6.83 -6.27
CA GLY A 116 -2.18 -7.28 -6.84
C GLY A 116 -3.28 -6.24 -6.66
N TYR A 117 -3.36 -5.63 -5.48
CA TYR A 117 -4.25 -4.51 -5.19
C TYR A 117 -3.97 -3.31 -6.10
N LEU A 118 -2.70 -2.91 -6.24
CA LEU A 118 -2.30 -1.81 -7.12
C LEU A 118 -2.67 -2.09 -8.59
N LYS A 119 -2.49 -3.32 -9.06
CA LYS A 119 -2.87 -3.77 -10.41
C LYS A 119 -4.38 -3.64 -10.64
N ARG A 120 -5.20 -4.16 -9.73
CA ARG A 120 -6.67 -4.12 -9.81
C ARG A 120 -7.20 -2.68 -9.79
N ASN A 121 -6.58 -1.80 -9.01
CA ASN A 121 -7.04 -0.42 -8.81
C ASN A 121 -6.29 0.62 -9.65
N SER A 122 -5.54 0.18 -10.68
CA SER A 122 -4.78 1.06 -11.57
C SER A 122 -5.64 2.07 -12.35
N ASN A 123 -6.96 1.87 -12.41
CA ASN A 123 -7.92 2.79 -13.03
C ASN A 123 -8.39 3.93 -12.11
N LYS A 124 -8.25 3.82 -10.78
CA LYS A 124 -8.71 4.82 -9.79
C LYS A 124 -7.88 6.10 -9.84
N GLN A 125 -8.46 7.29 -9.67
CA GLN A 125 -7.68 8.54 -9.85
C GLN A 125 -6.58 8.74 -8.80
N ASN A 126 -6.86 8.38 -7.54
CA ASN A 126 -5.98 8.62 -6.41
C ASN A 126 -5.51 7.31 -5.80
N LEU A 127 -4.31 7.33 -5.21
CA LEU A 127 -3.77 6.25 -4.39
C LEU A 127 -3.24 6.84 -3.10
N TYR A 128 -3.73 6.34 -1.98
CA TYR A 128 -3.31 6.75 -0.65
C TYR A 128 -2.69 5.58 0.11
N LEU A 129 -1.80 5.92 1.02
CA LEU A 129 -1.26 5.01 2.02
C LEU A 129 -1.54 5.58 3.41
N ILE A 130 -2.17 4.77 4.26
CA ILE A 130 -2.32 5.06 5.69
C ILE A 130 -1.29 4.22 6.45
N ILE A 131 -0.55 4.85 7.36
CA ILE A 131 0.41 4.18 8.26
C ILE A 131 -0.14 4.24 9.69
N GLU A 132 -0.25 3.08 10.36
CA GLU A 132 -0.70 2.93 11.77
C GLU A 132 0.14 1.93 12.60
#